data_AF-A0AAW6WJV3-F1
#
_entry.id   AF-A0AAW6WJV3-F1
#
_cell.length_a   1.000
_cell.length_b   1.000
_cell.length_c   1.000
_cell.angle_alpha   90.00
_cell.angle_beta   90.00
_cell.angle_gamma   90.00
#
_symmetry.space_group_name_H-M   'P 1'
#
loop_
_entity.id
_entity.type
_entity.pdbx_description
1 polymer ?
#
loop_
_entity_poly.entity_id
_entity_poly.type
_entity_poly.pdbx_seq_one_letter_code
_entity_poly.pdbx_strand_id
1 'polypeptide(L)'
;MLSVDAVRLAGVEVLCPTSAVLAHDSFPTLAGIHVFDSRAVALQDIDPERAFTPVLSLRSGRSSATLRGPHAAPWDSDADTILEVIAELAVVAGDDGGNFADAMAGDDPDARLVLGALCAQVRSLFERSQRGGLWRRLVKQITEVEYIPYEIPDLGMRWQRMTMRYHLDICDDQFDMGVGGLPEPIKSLFDALPDESYAKAKLSALAAHFAAEPLPALTEISGTIGSVEAGLKNLSP
;
A
#
# COMPACT_ATOMS: atom_id res chain seq x y z
N MET A 1 -9.96 -0.22 5.58
CA MET A 1 -9.14 -1.41 5.83
C MET A 1 -7.70 -0.92 5.97
N LEU A 2 -7.14 -1.01 7.16
CA LEU A 2 -5.84 -0.43 7.50
C LEU A 2 -4.67 -1.21 6.90
N SER A 3 -4.84 -2.51 6.65
CA SER A 3 -3.87 -3.32 5.92
C SER A 3 -3.54 -2.76 4.53
N VAL A 4 -4.50 -2.09 3.88
CA VAL A 4 -4.30 -1.36 2.61
C VAL A 4 -3.37 -0.17 2.80
N ASP A 5 -3.60 0.61 3.86
CA ASP A 5 -2.72 1.73 4.21
C ASP A 5 -1.33 1.25 4.60
N ALA A 6 -1.22 0.10 5.27
CA ALA A 6 0.06 -0.53 5.58
C ALA A 6 0.85 -0.84 4.30
N VAL A 7 0.21 -1.43 3.29
CA VAL A 7 0.83 -1.74 1.99
C VAL A 7 1.32 -0.46 1.31
N ARG A 8 0.49 0.59 1.29
CA ARG A 8 0.85 1.88 0.69
C ARG A 8 2.01 2.56 1.42
N LEU A 9 1.95 2.66 2.75
CA LEU A 9 2.97 3.30 3.59
C LEU A 9 4.30 2.53 3.56
N ALA A 10 4.25 1.20 3.58
CA ALA A 10 5.45 0.37 3.35
C ALA A 10 6.03 0.61 1.96
N GLY A 11 5.17 0.80 0.94
CA GLY A 11 5.59 1.16 -0.41
C GLY A 11 6.36 2.49 -0.45
N VAL A 12 5.87 3.51 0.27
CA VAL A 12 6.56 4.81 0.40
C VAL A 12 7.95 4.63 1.02
N GLU A 13 8.07 3.92 2.14
CA GLU A 13 9.36 3.68 2.80
C GLU A 13 10.33 2.87 1.91
N VAL A 14 9.83 1.95 1.08
CA VAL A 14 10.68 1.18 0.15
C VAL A 14 11.23 2.08 -0.96
N LEU A 15 10.42 3.00 -1.48
CA LEU A 15 10.75 3.84 -2.63
C LEU A 15 11.49 5.14 -2.24
N CYS A 16 11.20 5.68 -1.06
CA CYS A 16 11.87 6.82 -0.44
C CYS A 16 12.22 6.48 1.02
N PRO A 17 13.30 5.72 1.22
CA PRO A 17 13.71 5.26 2.55
C PRO A 17 14.08 6.42 3.46
N THR A 18 13.67 6.36 4.72
CA THR A 18 13.94 7.40 5.71
C THR A 18 15.44 7.67 5.86
N SER A 19 16.27 6.63 5.79
CA SER A 19 17.73 6.78 5.81
C SER A 19 18.29 7.58 4.64
N ALA A 20 17.71 7.44 3.44
CA ALA A 20 18.11 8.21 2.26
C ALA A 20 17.64 9.67 2.36
N VAL A 21 16.45 9.90 2.93
CA VAL A 21 15.93 11.25 3.19
C VAL A 21 16.83 12.00 4.18
N LEU A 22 17.17 11.38 5.31
CA LEU A 22 18.03 11.99 6.33
C LEU A 22 19.45 12.26 5.84
N ALA A 23 19.99 11.38 5.00
CA ALA A 23 21.31 11.56 4.39
C ALA A 23 21.31 12.47 3.16
N HIS A 24 20.13 12.80 2.63
CA HIS A 24 19.95 13.47 1.33
C HIS A 24 20.69 12.78 0.16
N ASP A 25 20.84 11.46 0.21
CA ASP A 25 21.61 10.68 -0.78
C ASP A 25 21.15 9.21 -0.84
N SER A 26 21.64 8.45 -1.83
CA SER A 26 21.46 7.00 -1.95
C SER A 26 19.99 6.58 -2.12
N PHE A 27 19.19 7.41 -2.79
CA PHE A 27 17.83 7.08 -3.15
C PHE A 27 17.79 5.88 -4.12
N PRO A 28 16.82 4.95 -3.95
CA PRO A 28 16.77 3.73 -4.74
C PRO A 28 16.15 3.93 -6.13
N THR A 29 15.55 5.09 -6.40
CA THR A 29 14.90 5.42 -7.67
C THR A 29 15.33 6.80 -8.18
N LEU A 30 15.09 7.05 -9.47
CA LEU A 30 15.31 8.37 -10.10
C LEU A 30 14.41 9.48 -9.52
N ALA A 31 13.31 9.13 -8.84
CA ALA A 31 12.43 10.11 -8.21
C ALA A 31 13.07 10.79 -6.97
N GLY A 32 14.11 10.17 -6.39
CA GLY A 32 14.79 10.73 -5.24
C GLY A 32 13.84 10.91 -4.06
N ILE A 33 13.77 12.13 -3.55
CA ILE A 33 12.86 12.53 -2.46
C ILE A 33 11.40 12.70 -2.91
N HIS A 34 11.14 12.79 -4.22
CA HIS A 34 9.81 13.07 -4.78
C HIS A 34 8.93 11.81 -4.87
N VAL A 35 8.74 11.16 -3.72
CA VAL A 35 7.79 10.05 -3.55
C VAL A 35 6.68 10.51 -2.62
N PHE A 36 5.47 10.57 -3.16
CA PHE A 36 4.33 11.19 -2.50
C PHE A 36 3.30 10.15 -2.09
N ASP A 37 2.72 10.37 -0.92
CA ASP A 37 1.61 9.59 -0.41
C ASP A 37 0.28 10.29 -0.72
N SER A 38 -0.54 9.64 -1.55
CA SER A 38 -1.93 10.00 -1.82
C SER A 38 -2.15 11.45 -2.28
N ARG A 39 -1.12 12.07 -2.85
CA ARG A 39 -1.16 13.43 -3.41
C ARG A 39 -0.34 13.50 -4.70
N ALA A 40 -0.67 14.47 -5.54
CA ALA A 40 0.14 14.83 -6.69
C ALA A 40 1.36 15.68 -6.27
N VAL A 41 2.32 15.79 -7.18
CA VAL A 41 3.43 16.75 -7.07
C VAL A 41 2.89 18.18 -7.05
N ALA A 42 3.46 19.02 -6.18
CA ALA A 42 3.14 20.43 -6.14
C ALA A 42 4.19 21.23 -6.93
N LEU A 43 3.82 22.42 -7.40
CA LEU A 43 4.70 23.25 -8.24
C LEU A 43 6.06 23.54 -7.58
N GLN A 44 6.06 23.79 -6.27
CA GLN A 44 7.28 24.06 -5.50
C GLN A 44 8.23 22.85 -5.36
N ASP A 45 7.74 21.64 -5.62
CA ASP A 45 8.52 20.41 -5.56
C ASP A 45 9.22 20.12 -6.92
N ILE A 46 9.02 20.98 -7.94
CA ILE A 46 9.60 20.84 -9.28
C ILE A 46 10.74 21.83 -9.45
N ASP A 47 11.89 21.33 -9.91
CA ASP A 47 13.03 22.17 -10.29
C ASP A 47 12.78 22.78 -11.69
N PRO A 48 12.57 24.12 -11.81
CA PRO A 48 12.28 24.76 -13.09
C PRO A 48 13.49 24.79 -14.03
N GLU A 49 14.71 24.57 -13.54
CA GLU A 49 15.94 24.60 -14.35
C GLU A 49 16.23 23.25 -15.03
N ARG A 50 15.48 22.20 -14.67
CA ARG A 50 15.65 20.85 -15.24
C ARG A 50 14.60 20.59 -16.31
N ALA A 51 14.96 19.77 -17.30
CA ALA A 51 14.05 19.36 -18.36
C ALA A 51 12.78 18.67 -17.81
N PHE A 52 12.92 17.92 -16.72
CA PHE A 52 11.83 17.32 -15.96
C PHE A 52 12.33 16.87 -14.58
N THR A 53 11.39 16.70 -13.66
CA THR A 53 11.58 16.12 -12.33
C THR A 53 10.85 14.78 -12.26
N PRO A 54 11.55 13.64 -12.13
CA PRO A 54 10.91 12.35 -11.94
C PRO A 54 10.18 12.31 -10.59
N VAL A 55 8.95 11.80 -10.59
CA VAL A 55 8.06 11.75 -9.42
C VAL A 55 7.38 10.39 -9.34
N LEU A 56 7.17 9.91 -8.12
CA LEU A 56 6.28 8.79 -7.82
C LEU A 56 5.16 9.24 -6.88
N SER A 57 3.92 8.88 -7.19
CA SER A 57 2.79 9.07 -6.27
C SER A 57 2.11 7.73 -6.01
N LEU A 58 1.93 7.37 -4.75
CA LEU A 58 1.29 6.12 -4.35
C LEU A 58 -0.11 6.40 -3.85
N ARG A 59 -1.10 5.68 -4.38
CA ARG A 59 -2.47 5.73 -3.89
C ARG A 59 -3.06 4.34 -3.80
N SER A 60 -3.96 4.15 -2.86
CA SER A 60 -4.77 2.95 -2.76
C SER A 60 -6.00 3.11 -3.64
N GLY A 61 -6.26 2.12 -4.48
CA GLY A 61 -7.46 2.05 -5.32
C GLY A 61 -8.60 1.36 -4.58
N ARG A 62 -9.34 0.53 -5.32
CA ARG A 62 -10.36 -0.34 -4.73
C ARG A 62 -9.70 -1.36 -3.78
N SER A 63 -10.40 -1.66 -2.70
CA SER A 63 -10.08 -2.75 -1.77
C SER A 63 -11.35 -3.51 -1.40
N SER A 64 -11.22 -4.81 -1.11
CA SER A 64 -12.31 -5.64 -0.60
C SER A 64 -11.83 -6.57 0.52
N ALA A 65 -12.79 -6.98 1.36
CA ALA A 65 -12.66 -8.10 2.27
C ALA A 65 -13.88 -9.01 2.06
N THR A 66 -13.64 -10.28 1.76
CA THR A 66 -14.69 -11.27 1.49
C THR A 66 -14.56 -12.43 2.47
N LEU A 67 -15.67 -12.85 3.07
CA LEU A 67 -15.68 -14.02 3.95
C LEU A 67 -15.25 -15.28 3.20
N ARG A 68 -14.49 -16.15 3.86
CA ARG A 68 -13.95 -17.40 3.26
C ARG A 68 -14.99 -18.47 2.95
N GLY A 69 -16.27 -18.19 3.18
CA GLY A 69 -17.37 -19.06 2.83
C GLY A 69 -18.63 -18.78 3.66
N PRO A 70 -19.72 -19.53 3.40
CA PRO A 70 -21.01 -19.33 4.06
C PRO A 70 -21.00 -19.64 5.56
N HIS A 71 -19.97 -20.33 6.06
CA HIS A 71 -19.79 -20.69 7.46
C HIS A 71 -18.59 -20.01 8.11
N ALA A 72 -17.95 -19.07 7.42
CA ALA A 72 -16.82 -18.32 7.97
C ALA A 72 -17.31 -17.46 9.14
N ALA A 73 -16.45 -17.35 10.16
CA ALA A 73 -16.67 -16.38 11.22
C ALA A 73 -16.57 -14.95 10.67
N PRO A 74 -17.16 -13.93 11.33
CA PRO A 74 -17.09 -12.53 10.85
C PRO A 74 -15.68 -11.96 10.66
N TRP A 75 -14.67 -12.58 11.27
CA TRP A 75 -13.25 -12.20 11.17
C TRP A 75 -12.42 -13.14 10.27
N ASP A 76 -13.05 -14.11 9.62
CA ASP A 76 -12.38 -15.05 8.71
C ASP A 76 -12.64 -14.64 7.26
N SER A 77 -11.84 -13.66 6.83
CA SER A 77 -11.92 -13.00 5.53
C SER A 77 -10.62 -13.11 4.75
N ASP A 78 -10.77 -13.06 3.43
CA ASP A 78 -9.70 -12.79 2.48
C ASP A 78 -9.82 -11.35 2.00
N ALA A 79 -8.70 -10.63 2.05
CA ALA A 79 -8.61 -9.22 1.70
C ALA A 79 -7.77 -9.05 0.44
N ASP A 80 -8.23 -8.15 -0.44
CA ASP A 80 -7.55 -7.76 -1.66
C ASP A 80 -7.53 -6.24 -1.80
N THR A 81 -6.54 -5.73 -2.53
CA THR A 81 -6.45 -4.31 -2.82
C THR A 81 -5.72 -4.04 -4.13
N ILE A 82 -6.00 -2.86 -4.67
CA ILE A 82 -5.24 -2.28 -5.75
C ILE A 82 -4.29 -1.21 -5.19
N LEU A 83 -2.99 -1.35 -5.43
CA LEU A 83 -2.01 -0.29 -5.21
C LEU A 83 -1.67 0.34 -6.56
N GLU A 84 -1.89 1.65 -6.69
CA GLU A 84 -1.53 2.40 -7.89
C GLU A 84 -0.26 3.22 -7.60
N VAL A 85 0.79 2.93 -8.35
CA VAL A 85 2.02 3.72 -8.37
C VAL A 85 2.03 4.54 -9.65
N ILE A 86 1.86 5.85 -9.52
CA ILE A 86 1.85 6.78 -10.63
C ILE A 86 3.26 7.33 -10.79
N ALA A 87 3.91 6.97 -11.89
CA ALA A 87 5.23 7.47 -12.27
C ALA A 87 5.07 8.59 -13.30
N GLU A 88 5.74 9.72 -13.05
CA GLU A 88 5.60 10.94 -13.84
C GLU A 88 6.96 11.61 -14.06
N LEU A 89 7.13 12.25 -15.21
CA LEU A 89 8.18 13.23 -15.44
C LEU A 89 7.54 14.61 -15.40
N ALA A 90 7.58 15.23 -14.21
CA ALA A 90 6.90 16.49 -13.93
C ALA A 90 7.70 17.69 -14.46
N VAL A 91 6.99 18.66 -15.04
CA VAL A 91 7.52 19.92 -15.55
C VAL A 91 6.68 21.07 -15.03
N VAL A 92 7.28 22.27 -14.99
CA VAL A 92 6.51 23.50 -14.79
C VAL A 92 5.91 23.89 -16.14
N ALA A 93 4.60 23.74 -16.26
CA ALA A 93 3.82 24.26 -17.37
C ALA A 93 3.21 25.62 -17.00
N GLY A 94 2.88 26.43 -17.99
CA GLY A 94 2.21 27.72 -17.78
C GLY A 94 1.18 27.99 -18.86
N ASP A 95 0.05 28.56 -18.46
CA ASP A 95 -0.99 29.10 -19.34
C ASP A 95 -1.36 30.54 -18.93
N ASP A 96 -2.38 31.11 -19.56
CA ASP A 96 -2.88 32.47 -19.26
C ASP A 96 -3.35 32.64 -17.80
N GLY A 97 -3.60 31.53 -17.08
CA GLY A 97 -4.00 31.48 -15.67
C GLY A 97 -2.86 31.30 -14.68
N GLY A 98 -1.63 31.06 -15.15
CA GLY A 98 -0.42 30.93 -14.33
C GLY A 98 0.28 29.58 -14.45
N ASN A 99 1.27 29.36 -13.58
CA ASN A 99 2.10 28.15 -13.62
C ASN A 99 1.46 26.99 -12.84
N PHE A 100 1.54 25.79 -13.41
CA PHE A 100 1.06 24.56 -12.79
C PHE A 100 2.02 23.39 -13.06
N ALA A 101 1.91 22.35 -12.24
CA ALA A 101 2.66 21.11 -12.43
C ALA A 101 1.95 20.24 -13.50
N ASP A 102 2.68 19.82 -14.52
CA ASP A 102 2.18 18.89 -15.55
C ASP A 102 3.18 17.76 -15.79
N ALA A 103 2.74 16.65 -16.35
CA ALA A 103 3.57 15.49 -16.67
C ALA A 103 3.99 15.46 -18.15
N MET A 104 4.11 16.62 -18.83
CA MET A 104 4.36 16.70 -20.26
C MET A 104 5.76 17.23 -20.59
N ALA A 105 6.77 16.35 -20.61
CA ALA A 105 8.10 16.68 -21.13
C ALA A 105 8.16 16.53 -22.67
N GLY A 106 7.28 17.20 -23.42
CA GLY A 106 7.19 17.11 -24.89
C GLY A 106 7.13 15.67 -25.47
N ASP A 107 7.15 15.57 -26.81
CA ASP A 107 7.31 14.29 -27.51
C ASP A 107 8.80 13.84 -27.51
N ASP A 108 9.42 13.80 -26.33
CA ASP A 108 10.83 13.45 -26.16
C ASP A 108 11.01 11.91 -26.01
N PRO A 109 11.69 11.23 -26.96
CA PRO A 109 11.96 9.80 -26.86
C PRO A 109 12.88 9.44 -25.67
N ASP A 110 13.79 10.32 -25.27
CA ASP A 110 14.69 10.07 -24.14
C ASP A 110 13.94 10.13 -22.81
N ALA A 111 13.03 11.10 -22.66
CA ALA A 111 12.11 11.17 -21.53
C ALA A 111 11.28 9.87 -21.41
N ARG A 112 10.83 9.30 -22.53
CA ARG A 112 10.09 8.04 -22.52
C ARG A 112 10.92 6.86 -21.98
N LEU A 113 12.20 6.78 -22.32
CA LEU A 113 13.11 5.78 -21.78
C LEU A 113 13.35 5.97 -20.28
N VAL A 114 13.48 7.21 -19.82
CA VAL A 114 13.64 7.54 -18.40
C VAL A 114 12.39 7.13 -17.60
N LEU A 115 11.18 7.40 -18.12
CA LEU A 115 9.94 6.95 -17.48
C LEU A 115 9.88 5.41 -17.39
N GLY A 116 10.28 4.72 -18.45
CA GLY A 116 10.38 3.26 -18.46
C GLY A 116 11.37 2.73 -17.41
N ALA A 117 12.54 3.38 -17.28
CA ALA A 117 13.54 3.04 -16.28
C ALA A 117 13.03 3.26 -14.85
N LEU A 118 12.32 4.37 -14.59
CA LEU A 118 11.70 4.65 -13.29
C LEU A 118 10.68 3.55 -12.92
N CYS A 119 9.81 3.16 -13.86
CA CYS A 119 8.85 2.08 -13.64
C CYS A 119 9.56 0.72 -13.38
N ALA A 120 10.65 0.45 -14.08
CA ALA A 120 11.44 -0.77 -13.86
C ALA A 120 12.13 -0.79 -12.49
N GLN A 121 12.60 0.37 -11.99
CA GLN A 121 13.17 0.51 -10.65
C GLN A 121 12.12 0.21 -9.56
N VAL A 122 10.91 0.79 -9.68
CA VAL A 122 9.79 0.50 -8.76
C VAL A 122 9.52 -1.00 -8.72
N ARG A 123 9.38 -1.63 -9.89
CA ARG A 123 9.12 -3.06 -10.00
C ARG A 123 10.22 -3.90 -9.37
N SER A 124 11.48 -3.59 -9.67
CA SER A 124 12.63 -4.28 -9.09
C SER A 124 12.63 -4.19 -7.56
N LEU A 125 12.29 -3.02 -7.01
CA LEU A 125 12.25 -2.81 -5.56
C LEU A 125 11.17 -3.65 -4.87
N PHE A 126 9.94 -3.64 -5.40
CA PHE A 126 8.85 -4.42 -4.83
C PHE A 126 9.02 -5.92 -5.02
N GLU A 127 9.39 -6.38 -6.21
CA GLU A 127 9.35 -7.81 -6.54
C GLU A 127 10.63 -8.56 -6.16
N ARG A 128 11.80 -7.91 -6.20
CA ARG A 128 13.10 -8.61 -6.18
C ARG A 128 14.07 -8.11 -5.14
N SER A 129 14.11 -6.81 -4.89
CA SER A 129 15.08 -6.21 -3.99
C SER A 129 14.86 -6.64 -2.54
N GLN A 130 15.95 -6.82 -1.80
CA GLN A 130 15.88 -7.03 -0.35
C GLN A 130 15.22 -5.85 0.37
N ARG A 131 15.33 -4.63 -0.18
CA ARG A 131 14.69 -3.42 0.37
C ARG A 131 13.17 -3.55 0.40
N GLY A 132 12.57 -4.22 -0.58
CA GLY A 132 11.13 -4.50 -0.62
C GLY A 132 10.65 -5.58 0.36
N GLY A 133 11.54 -6.14 1.20
CA GLY A 133 11.18 -7.21 2.13
C GLY A 133 10.12 -6.81 3.16
N LEU A 134 10.10 -5.54 3.60
CA LEU A 134 9.04 -5.04 4.48
C LEU A 134 7.68 -5.07 3.79
N TRP A 135 7.60 -4.58 2.56
CA TRP A 135 6.38 -4.55 1.75
C TRP A 135 5.87 -5.96 1.40
N ARG A 136 6.77 -6.85 0.97
CA ARG A 136 6.42 -8.24 0.62
C ARG A 136 5.95 -9.09 1.82
N ARG A 137 6.14 -8.64 3.06
CA ARG A 137 5.55 -9.31 4.23
C ARG A 137 4.05 -9.01 4.39
N LEU A 138 3.57 -7.91 3.82
CA LEU A 138 2.17 -7.49 3.87
C LEU A 138 1.37 -8.06 2.70
N VAL A 139 2.04 -8.22 1.55
CA VAL A 139 1.47 -8.75 0.31
C VAL A 139 1.66 -10.25 0.25
N LYS A 140 0.56 -11.01 0.28
CA LYS A 140 0.57 -12.46 0.13
C LYS A 140 0.93 -12.84 -1.31
N GLN A 141 0.32 -12.15 -2.26
CA GLN A 141 0.51 -12.41 -3.68
C GLN A 141 0.28 -11.14 -4.50
N ILE A 142 1.10 -10.96 -5.55
CA ILE A 142 0.80 -10.05 -6.65
C ILE A 142 0.04 -10.87 -7.69
N THR A 143 -1.24 -10.59 -7.89
CA THR A 143 -2.08 -11.33 -8.84
C THR A 143 -1.95 -10.79 -10.25
N GLU A 144 -1.77 -9.48 -10.39
CA GLU A 144 -1.61 -8.80 -11.67
C GLU A 144 -0.83 -7.48 -11.52
N VAL A 145 -0.11 -7.09 -12.58
CA VAL A 145 0.53 -5.77 -12.70
C VAL A 145 0.19 -5.19 -14.07
N GLU A 146 -0.66 -4.16 -14.08
CA GLU A 146 -0.99 -3.41 -15.30
C GLU A 146 -0.10 -2.18 -15.45
N TYR A 147 0.21 -1.82 -16.69
CA TYR A 147 0.90 -0.58 -17.05
C TYR A 147 -0.03 0.26 -17.92
N ILE A 148 -0.55 1.35 -17.35
CA ILE A 148 -1.57 2.18 -17.98
C ILE A 148 -0.91 3.51 -18.37
N PRO A 149 -0.61 3.73 -19.67
CA PRO A 149 -0.09 5.01 -20.13
C PRO A 149 -1.18 6.08 -20.03
N TYR A 150 -0.77 7.32 -19.76
CA TYR A 150 -1.68 8.47 -19.84
C TYR A 150 -1.53 9.13 -21.21
N GLU A 151 -2.40 8.75 -22.13
CA GLU A 151 -2.41 9.25 -23.51
C GLU A 151 -3.84 9.36 -24.02
N ILE A 152 -4.08 10.35 -24.89
CA ILE A 152 -5.31 10.49 -25.67
C ILE A 152 -4.89 10.41 -27.14
N PRO A 153 -4.79 9.19 -27.71
CA PRO A 153 -4.25 9.00 -29.06
C PRO A 153 -5.00 9.80 -30.13
N ASP A 154 -6.32 9.90 -30.02
CA ASP A 154 -7.17 10.63 -30.96
C ASP A 154 -6.90 12.14 -31.00
N LEU A 155 -6.33 12.69 -29.92
CA LEU A 155 -5.92 14.09 -29.83
C LEU A 155 -4.42 14.28 -29.99
N GLY A 156 -3.67 13.20 -30.24
CA GLY A 156 -2.20 13.22 -30.31
C GLY A 156 -1.52 13.56 -28.98
N MET A 157 -2.24 13.58 -27.86
CA MET A 157 -1.70 13.98 -26.57
C MET A 157 -1.06 12.79 -25.87
N ARG A 158 0.21 12.91 -25.52
CA ARG A 158 1.00 11.89 -24.83
C ARG A 158 1.68 12.51 -23.64
N TRP A 159 1.28 12.10 -22.44
CA TRP A 159 1.96 12.54 -21.23
C TRP A 159 3.05 11.56 -20.85
N GLN A 160 4.11 12.08 -20.24
CA GLN A 160 5.17 11.31 -19.62
C GLN A 160 4.71 10.83 -18.23
N ARG A 161 3.59 10.11 -18.22
CA ARG A 161 2.91 9.54 -17.06
C ARG A 161 2.53 8.09 -17.33
N MET A 162 2.79 7.24 -16.35
CA MET A 162 2.45 5.81 -16.36
C MET A 162 1.87 5.43 -15.01
N THR A 163 0.68 4.83 -14.99
CA THR A 163 0.14 4.22 -13.76
C THR A 163 0.47 2.74 -13.76
N MET A 164 1.28 2.30 -12.80
CA MET A 164 1.50 0.89 -12.50
C MET A 164 0.44 0.45 -11.50
N ARG A 165 -0.48 -0.41 -11.93
CA ARG A 165 -1.55 -0.93 -11.09
C ARG A 165 -1.22 -2.32 -10.61
N TYR A 166 -0.97 -2.46 -9.32
CA TYR A 166 -0.71 -3.74 -8.67
C TYR A 166 -2.01 -4.25 -8.06
N HIS A 167 -2.46 -5.41 -8.53
CA HIS A 167 -3.54 -6.16 -7.88
C HIS A 167 -2.90 -7.11 -6.87
N LEU A 168 -3.33 -7.00 -5.61
CA LEU A 168 -2.65 -7.58 -4.47
C LEU A 168 -3.63 -8.35 -3.59
N ASP A 169 -3.28 -9.59 -3.27
CA ASP A 169 -3.88 -10.31 -2.15
C ASP A 169 -3.10 -9.98 -0.89
N ILE A 170 -3.81 -9.61 0.17
CA ILE A 170 -3.21 -9.08 1.41
C ILE A 170 -3.81 -9.76 2.65
N CYS A 171 -3.18 -9.53 3.80
CA CYS A 171 -3.77 -9.88 5.09
C CYS A 171 -4.90 -8.90 5.43
N ASP A 172 -6.01 -9.39 5.97
CA ASP A 172 -7.03 -8.52 6.54
C ASP A 172 -6.59 -7.99 7.92
N ASP A 173 -7.28 -6.95 8.39
CA ASP A 173 -7.07 -6.34 9.69
C ASP A 173 -7.45 -7.30 10.82
N GLN A 174 -6.51 -7.58 11.73
CA GLN A 174 -6.76 -8.36 12.95
C GLN A 174 -6.74 -7.44 14.16
N PHE A 175 -7.93 -7.22 14.73
CA PHE A 175 -8.12 -6.38 15.90
C PHE A 175 -7.94 -7.18 17.19
N ASP A 176 -7.06 -6.70 18.07
CA ASP A 176 -6.98 -7.16 19.46
C ASP A 176 -7.76 -6.19 20.35
N MET A 177 -8.98 -6.57 20.70
CA MET A 177 -9.86 -5.78 21.55
C MET A 177 -9.34 -5.70 22.99
N GLY A 178 -8.52 -6.65 23.47
CA GLY A 178 -8.06 -6.68 24.86
C GLY A 178 -7.02 -5.61 25.18
N VAL A 179 -6.11 -5.34 24.24
CA VAL A 179 -5.01 -4.38 24.41
C VAL A 179 -5.31 -3.04 23.74
N GLY A 180 -6.15 -3.03 22.70
CA GLY A 180 -6.36 -1.85 21.84
C GLY A 180 -5.12 -1.51 21.01
N GLY A 181 -5.11 -0.30 20.45
CA GLY A 181 -4.04 0.18 19.56
C GLY A 181 -4.17 -0.32 18.12
N LEU A 182 -3.08 -0.19 17.36
CA LEU A 182 -3.07 -0.57 15.94
C LEU A 182 -3.36 -2.08 15.75
N PRO A 183 -4.23 -2.46 14.81
CA PRO A 183 -4.43 -3.87 14.45
C PRO A 183 -3.22 -4.44 13.69
N GLU A 184 -3.13 -5.76 13.59
CA GLU A 184 -2.22 -6.38 12.61
C GLU A 184 -2.81 -6.28 11.21
N PRO A 185 -2.00 -6.16 10.14
CA PRO A 185 -0.54 -6.16 10.14
C PRO A 185 0.11 -4.76 10.29
N ILE A 186 -0.69 -3.70 10.41
CA ILE A 186 -0.18 -2.33 10.42
C ILE A 186 0.62 -2.02 11.71
N LYS A 187 0.33 -2.74 12.79
CA LYS A 187 1.14 -2.75 14.02
C LYS A 187 2.55 -3.29 13.77
N SER A 188 2.68 -4.50 13.19
CA SER A 188 3.99 -5.06 12.83
C SER A 188 4.78 -4.15 11.89
N LEU A 189 4.09 -3.44 10.97
CA LEU A 189 4.72 -2.43 10.14
C LEU A 189 5.24 -1.25 10.98
N PHE A 190 4.42 -0.69 11.87
CA PHE A 190 4.79 0.41 12.75
C PHE A 190 6.06 0.11 13.56
N ASP A 191 6.14 -1.10 14.14
CA ASP A 191 7.28 -1.53 14.93
C ASP A 191 8.56 -1.72 14.09
N ALA A 192 8.41 -2.13 12.83
CA ALA A 192 9.53 -2.36 11.91
C ALA A 192 10.03 -1.10 11.22
N LEU A 193 9.27 -0.01 11.23
CA LEU A 193 9.63 1.23 10.56
C LEU A 193 10.75 1.97 11.33
N PRO A 194 11.69 2.62 10.61
CA PRO A 194 12.70 3.47 11.22
C PRO A 194 12.06 4.58 12.06
N ASP A 195 12.76 4.98 13.12
CA ASP A 195 12.43 6.20 13.83
C ASP A 195 12.50 7.39 12.88
N GLU A 196 11.69 8.42 13.16
CA GLU A 196 11.55 9.62 12.33
C GLU A 196 10.96 9.36 10.92
N SER A 197 10.62 8.12 10.57
CA SER A 197 9.98 7.85 9.29
C SER A 197 8.60 8.49 9.18
N TYR A 198 8.31 9.01 7.99
CA TYR A 198 7.02 9.61 7.66
C TYR A 198 5.86 8.66 8.03
N ALA A 199 5.97 7.40 7.63
CA ALA A 199 4.96 6.39 7.89
C ALA A 199 4.76 6.15 9.39
N LYS A 200 5.84 6.04 10.18
CA LYS A 200 5.74 5.80 11.63
C LYS A 200 5.07 6.96 12.35
N ALA A 201 5.35 8.21 11.95
CA ALA A 201 4.67 9.38 12.51
C ALA A 201 3.15 9.36 12.25
N LYS A 202 2.72 8.99 11.02
CA LYS A 202 1.29 8.86 10.70
C LYS A 202 0.61 7.74 11.47
N LEU A 203 1.27 6.59 11.59
CA LEU A 203 0.75 5.43 12.32
C LEU A 203 0.69 5.67 13.83
N SER A 204 1.65 6.41 14.39
CA SER A 204 1.62 6.81 15.81
C SER A 204 0.39 7.67 16.12
N ALA A 205 0.06 8.64 15.25
CA ALA A 205 -1.16 9.43 15.40
C ALA A 205 -2.43 8.58 15.25
N LEU A 206 -2.43 7.63 14.31
CA LEU A 206 -3.56 6.71 14.09
C LEU A 206 -3.82 5.79 15.30
N ALA A 207 -2.76 5.31 15.96
CA ALA A 207 -2.86 4.39 17.09
C ALA A 207 -3.74 4.93 18.24
N ALA A 208 -3.77 6.25 18.43
CA ALA A 208 -4.56 6.91 19.46
C ALA A 208 -6.09 6.76 19.29
N HIS A 209 -6.56 6.31 18.12
CA HIS A 209 -7.98 6.14 17.83
C HIS A 209 -8.54 4.75 18.19
N PHE A 210 -7.70 3.79 18.57
CA PHE A 210 -8.10 2.43 18.88
C PHE A 210 -8.02 2.15 20.38
N ALA A 211 -9.14 2.24 21.07
CA ALA A 211 -9.24 1.94 22.50
C ALA A 211 -9.38 0.44 22.75
N ALA A 212 -8.89 -0.02 23.91
CA ALA A 212 -9.16 -1.36 24.39
C ALA A 212 -10.63 -1.50 24.82
N GLU A 213 -11.22 -2.65 24.52
CA GLU A 213 -12.52 -3.10 24.96
C GLU A 213 -12.36 -4.45 25.69
N PRO A 214 -12.05 -4.44 27.00
CA PRO A 214 -11.84 -5.66 27.75
C PRO A 214 -13.15 -6.46 27.85
N LEU A 215 -13.08 -7.73 27.47
CA LEU A 215 -14.22 -8.63 27.62
C LEU A 215 -14.56 -8.83 29.11
N PRO A 216 -15.85 -8.95 29.46
CA PRO A 216 -16.25 -9.31 30.81
C PRO A 216 -15.67 -10.67 31.20
N ALA A 217 -15.26 -10.81 32.46
CA ALA A 217 -14.70 -12.06 32.97
C ALA A 217 -15.71 -13.21 32.82
N LEU A 218 -15.26 -14.35 32.30
CA LEU A 218 -16.08 -15.56 32.24
C LEU A 218 -16.35 -16.07 33.66
N THR A 219 -17.58 -15.90 34.14
CA THR A 219 -17.98 -16.26 35.50
C THR A 219 -18.37 -17.72 35.66
N GLU A 220 -18.97 -18.34 34.63
CA GLU A 220 -19.45 -19.72 34.71
C GLU A 220 -19.49 -20.36 33.31
N ILE A 221 -19.16 -21.65 33.24
CA ILE A 221 -19.47 -22.53 32.10
C ILE A 221 -20.29 -23.68 32.64
N SER A 222 -21.56 -23.77 32.26
CA SER A 222 -22.43 -24.90 32.61
C SER A 222 -22.68 -25.78 31.39
N GLY A 223 -22.62 -27.10 31.55
CA GLY A 223 -23.00 -28.06 30.53
C GLY A 223 -23.85 -29.18 31.13
N THR A 224 -24.92 -29.57 30.43
CA THR A 224 -25.79 -30.68 30.85
C THR A 224 -25.41 -31.93 30.07
N ILE A 225 -24.90 -32.95 30.74
CA ILE A 225 -24.65 -34.26 30.13
C ILE A 225 -25.91 -35.10 30.31
N GLY A 226 -26.59 -35.41 29.19
CA GLY A 226 -27.70 -36.36 29.18
C GLY A 226 -27.20 -37.81 29.31
N SER A 227 -28.05 -38.70 29.81
CA SER A 227 -27.76 -40.14 29.86
C SER A 227 -27.55 -40.68 28.44
N VAL A 228 -26.38 -41.26 28.18
CA VAL A 228 -26.14 -42.09 27.00
C VAL A 228 -26.93 -43.39 27.18
N GLU A 229 -28.02 -43.56 26.45
CA GLU A 229 -28.61 -44.90 26.30
C GLU A 229 -27.60 -45.77 25.54
N ALA A 230 -26.87 -46.61 26.26
CA ALA A 230 -26.11 -47.69 25.67
C ALA A 230 -27.10 -48.66 25.02
N GLY A 231 -27.41 -48.44 23.74
CA GLY A 231 -28.25 -49.32 22.96
C GLY A 231 -27.59 -50.68 22.79
N LEU A 232 -27.96 -51.66 23.61
CA LEU A 232 -27.71 -53.07 23.37
C LEU A 232 -28.76 -53.92 24.11
N LYS A 233 -29.68 -54.53 23.35
CA LYS A 233 -30.35 -55.82 23.63
C LYS A 233 -31.38 -56.16 22.53
N ASN A 234 -30.95 -56.28 21.28
CA ASN A 234 -31.73 -56.97 20.23
C ASN A 234 -30.79 -57.85 19.39
N LEU A 235 -30.07 -58.75 20.06
CA LEU A 235 -29.56 -59.97 19.46
C LEU A 235 -29.98 -61.09 20.40
N SER A 236 -31.13 -61.69 20.09
CA SER A 236 -31.56 -62.98 20.65
C SER A 236 -31.28 -64.07 19.61
N PRO A 237 -31.00 -65.30 20.08
CA PRO A 237 -30.22 -66.33 19.39
C PRO A 237 -30.90 -66.96 18.17
#